data_AF-A0A151ETE1-F1
#
_entry.id   AF-A0A151ETE1-F1
#
_cell.length_a   1.000
_cell.length_b   1.000
_cell.length_c   1.000
_cell.angle_alpha   90.00
_cell.angle_beta   90.00
_cell.angle_gamma   90.00
#
_symmetry.space_group_name_H-M   'P 1'
#
loop_
_entity.id
_entity.type
_entity.pdbx_description
1 polymer ?
#
loop_
_entity_poly.entity_id
_entity_poly.type
_entity_poly.pdbx_seq_one_letter_code
_entity_poly.pdbx_strand_id
1 'polypeptide(L)'
;MNRKIVVTLAIVLIIIFSFIYVTAFGISRLSNEKILFLFLDETKGDPGTVEVASLALFEDARLKEDLIKINPLHSTESLKREGIFLSDSLIKASSLEEGIQNAQIIAEYQTSTTIDRTVLVNSSVLRHLISAVHPIPIDKSFTVTVLDTSFHLRARTQVTGEAAEQCIRGNIYPGIKNEELTNIPEDYLWEVKSEIIGAVAKNLLDLTRYNSEQRENLAFTLVEQYKKDRIFIRKKNTVLIMVYYLPEFISKRIVSFAVRRIV
;
A
#
# COMPACT_ATOMS: atom_id res chain seq x y z
N MET A 1 19.60 -15.16 -47.32
CA MET A 1 18.64 -14.75 -46.26
C MET A 1 18.01 -13.44 -46.68
N ASN A 2 16.68 -13.36 -46.73
CA ASN A 2 15.98 -12.20 -47.31
C ASN A 2 16.26 -10.94 -46.47
N ARG A 3 16.82 -9.88 -47.07
CA ARG A 3 17.27 -8.66 -46.35
C ARG A 3 16.18 -8.06 -45.46
N LYS A 4 14.91 -8.18 -45.87
CA LYS A 4 13.72 -7.80 -45.08
C LYS A 4 13.56 -8.62 -43.80
N ILE A 5 13.79 -9.94 -43.86
CA ILE A 5 13.72 -10.83 -42.69
C ILE A 5 14.81 -10.47 -41.68
N VAL A 6 16.02 -10.15 -42.16
CA VAL A 6 17.14 -9.74 -41.28
C VAL A 6 16.83 -8.42 -40.58
N VAL A 7 16.29 -7.45 -41.31
CA VAL A 7 15.91 -6.14 -40.75
C VAL A 7 14.76 -6.29 -39.75
N THR A 8 13.72 -7.06 -40.08
CA THR A 8 12.60 -7.32 -39.16
C THR A 8 13.09 -8.02 -37.88
N LEU A 9 13.96 -9.03 -38.00
CA LEU A 9 14.52 -9.72 -36.85
C LEU A 9 15.35 -8.78 -35.97
N ALA A 10 16.17 -7.92 -36.57
CA ALA A 10 16.98 -6.94 -35.85
C ALA A 10 16.11 -5.93 -35.08
N ILE A 11 15.04 -5.42 -35.70
CA ILE A 11 14.10 -4.49 -35.06
C ILE A 11 13.41 -5.18 -33.86
N VAL A 12 12.94 -6.42 -34.05
CA VAL A 12 12.32 -7.20 -32.96
C VAL A 12 13.31 -7.41 -31.80
N LEU A 13 14.56 -7.76 -32.10
CA LEU A 13 15.59 -7.94 -31.08
C LEU A 13 15.85 -6.66 -30.29
N ILE A 14 16.00 -5.52 -30.98
CA ILE A 14 16.24 -4.21 -30.35
C ILE A 14 15.08 -3.84 -29.43
N ILE A 15 13.83 -4.09 -29.85
CA ILE A 15 12.64 -3.85 -29.02
C ILE A 15 12.66 -4.75 -27.78
N ILE A 16 12.99 -6.03 -27.93
CA ILE A 16 13.09 -6.97 -26.80
C ILE A 16 14.19 -6.56 -25.81
N PHE A 17 15.39 -6.24 -26.30
CA PHE A 17 16.49 -5.80 -25.44
C PHE A 17 16.19 -4.48 -24.74
N SER A 18 15.59 -3.51 -25.45
CA SER A 18 15.14 -2.25 -24.84
C SER A 18 14.08 -2.49 -23.78
N PHE A 19 13.13 -3.39 -24.03
CA PHE A 19 12.10 -3.77 -23.07
C PHE A 19 12.74 -4.42 -21.82
N ILE A 20 13.64 -5.38 -21.98
CA ILE A 20 14.36 -6.03 -20.87
C ILE A 20 15.15 -4.99 -20.07
N TYR A 21 15.89 -4.10 -20.74
CA TYR A 21 16.68 -3.06 -20.08
C TYR A 21 15.80 -2.11 -19.27
N VAL A 22 14.73 -1.59 -19.88
CA VAL A 22 13.76 -0.70 -19.20
C VAL A 22 13.12 -1.40 -18.02
N THR A 23 12.78 -2.68 -18.17
CA THR A 23 12.14 -3.47 -17.11
C THR A 23 13.12 -3.73 -15.97
N ALA A 24 14.35 -4.16 -16.27
CA ALA A 24 15.38 -4.44 -15.27
C ALA A 24 15.83 -3.17 -14.52
N PHE A 25 16.05 -2.07 -15.25
CA PHE A 25 16.41 -0.77 -14.67
C PHE A 25 15.26 -0.16 -13.86
N GLY A 26 14.02 -0.29 -14.33
CA GLY A 26 12.85 0.14 -13.57
C GLY A 26 12.67 -0.67 -12.29
N ILE A 27 12.87 -2.00 -12.35
CA ILE A 27 12.84 -2.88 -11.17
C ILE A 27 13.96 -2.52 -10.19
N SER A 28 15.18 -2.19 -10.65
CA SER A 28 16.26 -1.78 -9.74
C SER A 28 16.00 -0.42 -9.09
N ARG A 29 15.20 0.47 -9.71
CA ARG A 29 14.71 1.67 -9.03
C ARG A 29 13.61 1.38 -8.01
N LEU A 30 12.78 0.36 -8.25
CA LEU A 30 11.76 -0.09 -7.30
C LEU A 30 12.36 -0.72 -6.02
N SER A 31 13.67 -1.02 -6.01
CA SER A 31 14.29 -1.68 -4.86
C SER A 31 14.55 -0.74 -3.68
N ASN A 32 14.78 0.54 -3.93
CA ASN A 32 15.08 1.53 -2.89
C ASN A 32 14.08 2.69 -2.98
N GLU A 33 12.89 2.52 -2.38
CA GLU A 33 11.80 3.50 -2.44
C GLU A 33 11.14 3.72 -1.08
N LYS A 34 10.70 4.96 -0.85
CA LYS A 34 9.88 5.35 0.31
C LYS A 34 8.44 5.52 -0.14
N ILE A 35 7.59 4.59 0.25
CA ILE A 35 6.22 4.48 -0.25
C ILE A 35 5.24 4.81 0.88
N LEU A 36 4.42 5.84 0.67
CA LEU A 36 3.28 6.15 1.52
C LEU A 36 2.08 5.31 1.10
N PHE A 37 1.62 4.43 1.97
CA PHE A 37 0.35 3.71 1.83
C PHE A 37 -0.75 4.47 2.55
N LEU A 38 -1.82 4.78 1.81
CA LEU A 38 -3.06 5.35 2.33
C LEU A 38 -4.16 4.30 2.20
N PHE A 39 -4.60 3.74 3.32
CA PHE A 39 -5.69 2.78 3.35
C PHE A 39 -7.01 3.52 3.55
N LEU A 40 -7.91 3.35 2.58
CA LEU A 40 -9.11 4.16 2.46
C LEU A 40 -10.35 3.41 2.91
N ASP A 41 -11.26 4.14 3.56
CA ASP A 41 -12.66 3.75 3.64
C ASP A 41 -13.44 4.44 2.52
N GLU A 42 -13.63 3.71 1.42
CA GLU A 42 -14.38 4.17 0.24
C GLU A 42 -15.88 4.35 0.50
N THR A 43 -16.39 3.96 1.67
CA THR A 43 -17.81 4.21 2.03
C THR A 43 -18.04 5.63 2.54
N LYS A 44 -16.96 6.35 2.88
CA LYS A 44 -16.98 7.72 3.44
C LYS A 44 -16.65 8.80 2.41
N GLY A 45 -16.97 8.56 1.14
CA GLY A 45 -16.79 9.52 0.04
C GLY A 45 -16.13 8.89 -1.18
N ASP A 46 -15.93 9.70 -2.22
CA ASP A 46 -15.20 9.31 -3.43
C ASP A 46 -13.96 10.21 -3.55
N PRO A 47 -12.73 9.70 -3.37
CA PRO A 47 -12.33 8.28 -3.34
C PRO A 47 -12.48 7.56 -1.98
N GLY A 48 -12.80 8.29 -0.91
CA GLY A 48 -12.88 7.79 0.47
C GLY A 48 -11.99 8.58 1.44
N THR A 49 -12.16 8.34 2.74
CA THR A 49 -11.31 8.93 3.80
C THR A 49 -10.09 8.05 4.09
N VAL A 50 -8.97 8.66 4.46
CA VAL A 50 -7.77 7.94 4.91
C VAL A 50 -7.96 7.52 6.36
N GLU A 51 -8.12 6.22 6.61
CA GLU A 51 -8.32 5.68 7.95
C GLU A 51 -7.00 5.17 8.56
N VAL A 52 -6.07 4.70 7.72
CA VAL A 52 -4.72 4.30 8.13
C VAL A 52 -3.72 4.84 7.11
N ALA A 53 -2.68 5.51 7.60
CA ALA A 53 -1.56 5.98 6.80
C ALA A 53 -0.27 5.38 7.33
N SER A 54 0.56 4.85 6.42
CA SER A 54 1.79 4.17 6.79
C SER A 54 2.88 4.38 5.75
N LEU A 55 4.09 4.73 6.22
CA LEU A 55 5.26 4.88 5.38
C LEU A 55 6.11 3.60 5.43
N ALA A 56 6.34 3.02 4.27
CA ALA A 56 7.23 1.88 4.09
C ALA A 56 8.57 2.35 3.50
N LEU A 57 9.67 1.96 4.13
CA LEU A 57 11.01 2.22 3.65
C LEU A 57 11.57 0.92 3.04
N PHE A 58 11.73 0.89 1.72
CA PHE A 58 12.32 -0.24 1.02
C PHE A 58 13.82 -0.04 0.80
N GLU A 59 14.59 -1.08 1.07
CA GLU A 59 16.01 -1.20 0.76
C GLU A 59 16.23 -2.57 0.10
N ASP A 60 16.80 -2.58 -1.11
CA ASP A 60 16.97 -3.77 -1.95
C ASP A 60 15.69 -4.62 -2.13
N ALA A 61 14.57 -3.93 -2.36
CA ALA A 61 13.22 -4.47 -2.55
C ALA A 61 12.65 -5.20 -1.32
N ARG A 62 13.26 -4.97 -0.15
CA ARG A 62 12.82 -5.51 1.13
C ARG A 62 12.46 -4.37 2.06
N LEU A 63 11.47 -4.60 2.92
CA LEU A 63 11.11 -3.63 3.93
C LEU A 63 12.24 -3.54 4.96
N LYS A 64 12.82 -2.34 5.12
CA LYS A 64 13.96 -2.11 6.01
C LYS A 64 13.63 -2.29 7.48
N GLU A 65 12.43 -1.86 7.87
CA GLU A 65 11.94 -1.85 9.26
C GLU A 65 10.42 -2.00 9.31
N ASP A 66 9.80 -1.90 10.49
CA ASP A 66 8.33 -1.83 10.58
C ASP A 66 7.79 -0.61 9.84
N LEU A 67 6.53 -0.68 9.36
CA LEU A 67 5.91 0.47 8.73
C LEU A 67 5.80 1.62 9.74
N ILE A 68 6.23 2.81 9.34
CA ILE A 68 6.14 4.01 10.15
C ILE A 68 4.69 4.51 10.11
N LYS A 69 4.01 4.46 11.25
CA LYS A 69 2.64 4.96 11.39
C LYS A 69 2.60 6.47 11.24
N ILE A 70 1.61 6.97 10.51
CA ILE A 70 1.36 8.41 10.32
C ILE A 70 -0.03 8.69 10.89
N ASN A 71 -0.18 9.79 11.63
CA ASN A 71 -1.42 10.11 12.31
C ASN A 71 -2.40 10.72 11.29
N PRO A 72 -3.55 10.07 11.00
CA PRO A 72 -4.55 10.59 10.06
C PRO A 72 -5.17 11.92 10.52
N LEU A 73 -5.14 12.21 11.83
CA LEU A 73 -5.65 13.47 12.39
C LEU A 73 -4.62 14.60 12.35
N HIS A 74 -3.43 14.35 11.78
CA HIS A 74 -2.39 15.35 11.67
C HIS A 74 -2.58 16.25 10.43
N SER A 75 -1.96 17.42 10.46
CA SER A 75 -1.91 18.36 9.35
C SER A 75 -0.67 19.26 9.43
N THR A 76 -0.41 20.04 8.39
CA THR A 76 0.58 21.14 8.42
C THR A 76 -0.11 22.45 8.80
N GLU A 77 0.64 23.45 9.28
CA GLU A 77 0.07 24.75 9.67
C GLU A 77 -0.65 25.48 8.52
N SER A 78 -0.26 25.27 7.26
CA SER A 78 -0.99 25.81 6.11
C SER A 78 -2.32 25.08 5.89
N LEU A 79 -2.29 23.75 5.80
CA LEU A 79 -3.48 22.94 5.50
C LEU A 79 -4.47 22.93 6.67
N LYS A 80 -3.98 23.00 7.91
CA LYS A 80 -4.81 23.09 9.12
C LYS A 80 -5.66 24.36 9.14
N ARG A 81 -5.18 25.48 8.60
CA ARG A 81 -5.96 26.73 8.46
C ARG A 81 -7.10 26.59 7.47
N GLU A 82 -6.96 25.70 6.50
CA GLU A 82 -7.99 25.33 5.54
C GLU A 82 -8.88 24.19 6.07
N GLY A 83 -8.63 23.73 7.30
CA GLY A 83 -9.34 22.61 7.92
C GLY A 83 -9.08 21.27 7.25
N ILE A 84 -7.96 21.12 6.52
CA ILE A 84 -7.57 19.89 5.84
C ILE A 84 -6.66 19.08 6.76
N PHE A 85 -6.99 17.82 6.96
CA PHE A 85 -6.20 16.83 7.71
C PHE A 85 -5.85 15.65 6.78
N LEU A 86 -4.95 14.78 7.21
CA LEU A 86 -4.59 13.62 6.39
C LEU A 86 -5.79 12.71 6.12
N SER A 87 -6.69 12.56 7.10
CA SER A 87 -7.90 11.72 7.00
C SER A 87 -8.86 12.16 5.90
N ASP A 88 -8.95 13.46 5.63
CA ASP A 88 -9.92 14.04 4.70
C ASP A 88 -9.28 14.75 3.51
N SER A 89 -7.95 14.65 3.36
CA SER A 89 -7.21 15.36 2.31
C SER A 89 -7.67 14.99 0.90
N LEU A 90 -8.12 13.75 0.71
CA LEU A 90 -8.57 13.26 -0.60
C LEU A 90 -9.95 13.80 -1.00
N ILE A 91 -10.82 14.05 -0.02
CA ILE A 91 -12.21 14.46 -0.26
C ILE A 91 -12.42 15.98 -0.18
N LYS A 92 -11.52 16.70 0.53
CA LYS A 92 -11.57 18.16 0.64
C LYS A 92 -10.81 18.90 -0.45
N ALA A 93 -9.89 18.22 -1.15
CA ALA A 93 -9.14 18.82 -2.25
C ALA A 93 -10.01 19.04 -3.50
N SER A 94 -9.60 19.97 -4.36
CA SER A 94 -10.31 20.25 -5.63
C SER A 94 -10.16 19.13 -6.66
N SER A 95 -9.16 18.27 -6.48
CA SER A 95 -8.90 17.09 -7.31
C SER A 95 -8.22 15.99 -6.50
N LEU A 96 -8.32 14.75 -6.99
CA LEU A 96 -7.62 13.61 -6.39
C LEU A 96 -6.11 13.82 -6.33
N GLU A 97 -5.51 14.35 -7.40
CA GLU A 97 -4.05 14.59 -7.47
C GLU A 97 -3.59 15.60 -6.41
N GLU A 98 -4.36 16.67 -6.19
CA GLU A 98 -4.11 17.63 -5.12
C GLU A 98 -4.29 16.99 -3.75
N GLY A 99 -5.34 16.19 -3.55
CA GLY A 99 -5.57 15.51 -2.27
C GLY A 99 -4.46 14.56 -1.89
N ILE A 100 -3.90 13.84 -2.87
CA ILE A 100 -2.74 12.97 -2.67
C ILE A 100 -1.47 13.78 -2.39
N GLN A 101 -1.33 14.94 -3.02
CA GLN A 101 -0.24 15.86 -2.72
C GLN A 101 -0.31 16.40 -1.29
N ASN A 102 -1.49 16.79 -0.83
CA ASN A 102 -1.71 17.23 0.53
C ASN A 102 -1.40 16.11 1.52
N ALA A 103 -1.86 14.88 1.25
CA ALA A 103 -1.53 13.71 2.07
C ALA A 103 0.00 13.47 2.16
N GLN A 104 0.69 13.55 1.01
CA GLN A 104 2.15 13.42 0.96
C GLN A 104 2.84 14.51 1.79
N ILE A 105 2.45 15.77 1.63
CA ILE A 105 3.04 16.91 2.37
C ILE A 105 2.85 16.74 3.89
N ILE A 106 1.65 16.33 4.33
CA ILE A 106 1.38 16.10 5.76
C ILE A 106 2.25 14.95 6.30
N ALA A 107 2.36 13.86 5.55
CA ALA A 107 3.18 12.70 5.91
C ALA A 107 4.68 13.06 5.97
N GLU A 108 5.20 13.78 4.99
CA GLU A 108 6.59 14.26 4.94
C GLU A 108 6.87 15.22 6.11
N TYR A 109 5.94 16.11 6.44
CA TYR A 109 6.04 17.01 7.58
C TYR A 109 6.11 16.24 8.91
N GLN A 110 5.23 15.26 9.11
CA GLN A 110 5.19 14.47 10.36
C GLN A 110 6.43 13.58 10.52
N THR A 111 6.96 13.04 9.41
CA THR A 111 8.05 12.04 9.44
C THR A 111 9.43 12.63 9.16
N SER A 112 9.51 13.91 8.76
CA SER A 112 10.75 14.54 8.26
C SER A 112 11.45 13.73 7.17
N THR A 113 10.69 12.96 6.39
CA THR A 113 11.20 12.01 5.39
C THR A 113 10.53 12.28 4.06
N THR A 114 11.31 12.49 3.01
CA THR A 114 10.80 12.66 1.64
C THR A 114 10.15 11.37 1.13
N ILE A 115 9.02 11.48 0.43
CA ILE A 115 8.24 10.34 -0.05
C ILE A 115 8.33 10.25 -1.58
N ASP A 116 8.78 9.11 -2.08
CA ASP A 116 8.98 8.91 -3.52
C ASP A 116 7.65 8.65 -4.23
N ARG A 117 6.73 7.94 -3.56
CA ARG A 117 5.47 7.48 -4.12
C ARG A 117 4.37 7.40 -3.06
N THR A 118 3.15 7.70 -3.48
CA THR A 118 1.94 7.48 -2.69
C THR A 118 1.06 6.45 -3.39
N VAL A 119 0.58 5.47 -2.62
CA VAL A 119 -0.30 4.38 -3.07
C VAL A 119 -1.58 4.43 -2.25
N LEU A 120 -2.71 4.50 -2.93
CA LEU A 120 -4.04 4.46 -2.32
C LEU A 120 -4.55 3.03 -2.42
N VAL A 121 -4.98 2.48 -1.30
CA VAL A 121 -5.46 1.11 -1.18
C VAL A 121 -6.84 1.14 -0.53
N ASN A 122 -7.89 0.94 -1.32
CA ASN A 122 -9.24 0.82 -0.77
C ASN A 122 -9.35 -0.40 0.16
N SER A 123 -10.23 -0.32 1.15
CA SER A 123 -10.45 -1.39 2.11
C SER A 123 -10.81 -2.72 1.42
N SER A 124 -11.66 -2.66 0.40
CA SER A 124 -12.03 -3.82 -0.43
C SER A 124 -10.87 -4.40 -1.24
N VAL A 125 -9.90 -3.58 -1.67
CA VAL A 125 -8.69 -4.07 -2.33
C VAL A 125 -7.82 -4.84 -1.35
N LEU A 126 -7.61 -4.31 -0.14
CA LEU A 126 -6.86 -5.00 0.90
C LEU A 126 -7.48 -6.37 1.21
N ARG A 127 -8.82 -6.45 1.28
CA ARG A 127 -9.53 -7.73 1.41
C ARG A 127 -9.16 -8.72 0.31
N HIS A 128 -9.16 -8.28 -0.96
CA HIS A 128 -8.82 -9.15 -2.08
C HIS A 128 -7.37 -9.63 -2.02
N LEU A 129 -6.43 -8.75 -1.65
CA LEU A 129 -5.01 -9.10 -1.54
C LEU A 129 -4.76 -10.14 -0.45
N ILE A 130 -5.36 -9.97 0.73
CA ILE A 130 -5.26 -10.95 1.83
C ILE A 130 -5.90 -12.28 1.42
N SER A 131 -7.06 -12.23 0.78
CA SER A 131 -7.77 -13.45 0.34
C SER A 131 -6.94 -14.27 -0.67
N ALA A 132 -6.05 -13.63 -1.43
CA ALA A 132 -5.18 -14.31 -2.41
C ALA A 132 -4.06 -15.15 -1.77
N VAL A 133 -3.65 -14.82 -0.54
CA VAL A 133 -2.52 -15.48 0.16
C VAL A 133 -2.92 -16.21 1.44
N HIS A 134 -4.23 -16.26 1.73
CA HIS A 134 -4.83 -16.73 2.98
C HIS A 134 -4.74 -15.72 4.14
N PRO A 135 -5.51 -15.93 5.24
CA PRO A 135 -5.48 -15.05 6.39
C PRO A 135 -4.04 -14.80 6.88
N ILE A 136 -3.77 -13.55 7.23
CA ILE A 136 -2.44 -13.10 7.63
C ILE A 136 -2.32 -13.24 9.15
N PRO A 137 -1.36 -14.03 9.67
CA PRO A 137 -1.13 -14.10 11.10
C PRO A 137 -0.58 -12.77 11.59
N ILE A 138 -1.08 -12.30 12.74
CA ILE A 138 -0.48 -11.22 13.51
C ILE A 138 -0.24 -11.68 14.95
N ASP A 139 0.89 -11.27 15.52
CA ASP A 139 1.19 -11.36 16.95
C ASP A 139 1.89 -10.06 17.32
N LYS A 140 1.10 -9.08 17.77
CA LYS A 140 1.57 -7.72 18.06
C LYS A 140 1.08 -7.33 19.44
N SER A 141 2.00 -6.81 20.25
CA SER A 141 1.69 -6.12 21.51
C SER A 141 2.09 -4.66 21.33
N PHE A 142 1.21 -3.74 21.70
CA PHE A 142 1.41 -2.31 21.50
C PHE A 142 0.72 -1.51 22.60
N THR A 143 1.07 -0.23 22.70
CA THR A 143 0.51 0.69 23.68
C THR A 143 -0.09 1.88 22.97
N VAL A 144 -1.34 2.21 23.31
CA VAL A 144 -2.01 3.44 22.87
C VAL A 144 -2.00 4.41 24.05
N THR A 145 -1.51 5.64 23.84
CA THR A 145 -1.39 6.64 24.91
C THR A 145 -2.36 7.78 24.66
N VAL A 146 -3.28 8.00 25.59
CA VAL A 146 -4.33 9.03 25.49
C VAL A 146 -4.39 9.82 26.79
N LEU A 147 -4.20 11.13 26.73
CA LEU A 147 -4.33 12.05 27.88
C LEU A 147 -3.67 11.48 29.16
N ASP A 148 -2.39 11.11 29.06
CA ASP A 148 -1.55 10.53 30.12
C ASP A 148 -1.93 9.10 30.59
N THR A 149 -2.93 8.47 29.99
CA THR A 149 -3.28 7.06 30.24
C THR A 149 -2.73 6.18 29.12
N SER A 150 -2.04 5.10 29.50
CA SER A 150 -1.52 4.09 28.56
C SER A 150 -2.36 2.82 28.59
N PHE A 151 -2.82 2.39 27.42
CA PHE A 151 -3.58 1.15 27.22
C PHE A 151 -2.69 0.11 26.54
N HIS A 152 -2.40 -0.99 27.23
CA HIS A 152 -1.64 -2.09 26.67
C HIS A 152 -2.57 -3.10 26.00
N LEU A 153 -2.42 -3.24 24.68
CA LEU A 153 -3.24 -4.12 23.87
C LEU A 153 -2.39 -5.21 23.25
N ARG A 154 -3.00 -6.38 23.05
CA ARG A 154 -2.36 -7.51 22.38
C ARG A 154 -3.29 -8.12 21.34
N ALA A 155 -2.88 -8.06 20.08
CA ALA A 155 -3.56 -8.72 18.98
C ALA A 155 -2.77 -9.97 18.57
N ARG A 156 -3.31 -11.15 18.87
CA ARG A 156 -2.76 -12.45 18.43
C ARG A 156 -3.84 -13.26 17.74
N THR A 157 -3.89 -13.18 16.41
CA THR A 157 -4.95 -13.81 15.62
C THR A 157 -4.53 -14.02 14.16
N GLN A 158 -5.41 -14.64 13.38
CA GLN A 158 -5.33 -14.72 11.92
C GLN A 158 -6.32 -13.70 11.32
N VAL A 159 -5.82 -12.71 10.59
CA VAL A 159 -6.65 -11.65 10.00
C VAL A 159 -7.07 -12.04 8.60
N THR A 160 -8.37 -12.27 8.41
CA THR A 160 -8.96 -12.51 7.09
C THR A 160 -9.07 -11.20 6.30
N GLY A 161 -9.29 -11.30 4.99
CA GLY A 161 -9.51 -10.11 4.16
C GLY A 161 -10.71 -9.28 4.63
N GLU A 162 -11.83 -9.95 4.95
CA GLU A 162 -13.02 -9.29 5.50
C GLU A 162 -12.70 -8.60 6.82
N ALA A 163 -11.93 -9.25 7.70
CA ALA A 163 -11.59 -8.68 8.98
C ALA A 163 -10.70 -7.42 8.85
N ALA A 164 -9.80 -7.39 7.87
CA ALA A 164 -8.99 -6.20 7.57
C ALA A 164 -9.83 -5.05 6.98
N GLU A 165 -10.76 -5.35 6.07
CA GLU A 165 -11.70 -4.36 5.52
C GLU A 165 -12.54 -3.72 6.63
N GLN A 166 -13.15 -4.54 7.48
CA GLN A 166 -13.94 -4.06 8.61
C GLN A 166 -13.10 -3.32 9.67
N CYS A 167 -11.82 -3.66 9.80
CA CYS A 167 -10.88 -2.93 10.67
C CYS A 167 -10.57 -1.53 10.15
N ILE A 168 -10.35 -1.37 8.84
CA ILE A 168 -10.18 -0.04 8.23
C ILE A 168 -11.43 0.81 8.48
N ARG A 169 -12.62 0.24 8.26
CA ARG A 169 -13.90 0.90 8.52
C ARG A 169 -14.17 1.21 10.00
N GLY A 170 -13.44 0.57 10.92
CA GLY A 170 -13.59 0.75 12.37
C GLY A 170 -14.72 -0.05 12.99
N ASN A 171 -15.24 -1.05 12.28
CA ASN A 171 -16.34 -1.90 12.77
C ASN A 171 -15.84 -3.02 13.67
N ILE A 172 -14.64 -3.53 13.43
CA ILE A 172 -14.03 -4.61 14.23
C ILE A 172 -12.53 -4.37 14.43
N TYR A 173 -11.94 -4.96 15.47
CA TYR A 173 -10.50 -4.88 15.74
C TYR A 173 -9.94 -6.28 15.96
N PRO A 174 -9.43 -6.95 14.91
CA PRO A 174 -9.08 -8.36 14.95
C PRO A 174 -8.11 -8.72 16.08
N GLY A 175 -8.52 -9.64 16.94
CA GLY A 175 -7.70 -10.16 18.03
C GLY A 175 -7.72 -9.30 19.31
N ILE A 176 -8.55 -8.25 19.37
CA ILE A 176 -8.74 -7.40 20.54
C ILE A 176 -10.20 -7.49 20.97
N LYS A 177 -10.47 -7.61 22.28
CA LYS A 177 -11.84 -7.66 22.79
C LYS A 177 -12.44 -6.25 22.87
N ASN A 178 -13.73 -6.12 22.60
CA ASN A 178 -14.43 -4.82 22.63
C ASN A 178 -14.31 -4.11 24.00
N GLU A 179 -14.36 -4.85 25.11
CA GLU A 179 -14.21 -4.32 26.48
C GLU A 179 -12.86 -3.60 26.71
N GLU A 180 -11.81 -4.01 25.98
CA GLU A 180 -10.49 -3.36 26.05
C GLU A 180 -10.50 -2.01 25.31
N LEU A 181 -11.42 -1.84 24.34
CA LEU A 181 -11.50 -0.66 23.48
C LEU A 181 -12.51 0.36 23.97
N THR A 182 -13.53 -0.04 24.75
CA THR A 182 -14.55 0.88 25.29
C THR A 182 -13.97 2.02 26.15
N ASN A 183 -12.75 1.83 26.65
CA ASN A 183 -12.06 2.82 27.48
C ASN A 183 -11.14 3.75 26.67
N ILE A 184 -10.99 3.52 25.37
CA ILE A 184 -10.19 4.34 24.47
C ILE A 184 -11.15 5.28 23.71
N PRO A 185 -10.93 6.60 23.73
CA PRO A 185 -11.76 7.52 22.95
C PRO A 185 -11.71 7.19 21.46
N GLU A 186 -12.83 7.38 20.76
CA GLU A 186 -12.98 7.01 19.34
C GLU A 186 -11.89 7.64 18.46
N ASP A 187 -11.57 8.90 18.72
CA ASP A 187 -10.51 9.66 18.03
C ASP A 187 -9.10 9.07 18.20
N TYR A 188 -8.89 8.07 19.05
CA TYR A 188 -7.61 7.37 19.21
C TYR A 188 -7.65 5.92 18.73
N LEU A 189 -8.82 5.43 18.32
CA LEU A 189 -8.94 4.09 17.74
C LEU A 189 -8.21 3.96 16.40
N TRP A 190 -7.87 5.07 15.73
CA TRP A 190 -6.99 5.04 14.55
C TRP A 190 -5.61 4.44 14.86
N GLU A 191 -5.10 4.59 16.09
CA GLU A 191 -3.83 3.98 16.49
C GLU A 191 -3.94 2.46 16.50
N VAL A 192 -5.08 1.96 17.02
CA VAL A 192 -5.41 0.52 17.03
C VAL A 192 -5.53 0.01 15.60
N LYS A 193 -6.26 0.73 14.72
CA LYS A 193 -6.35 0.39 13.28
C LYS A 193 -4.96 0.34 12.65
N SER A 194 -4.11 1.33 12.92
CA SER A 194 -2.78 1.46 12.33
C SER A 194 -1.84 0.33 12.77
N GLU A 195 -1.92 -0.10 14.02
CA GLU A 195 -1.12 -1.23 14.52
C GLU A 195 -1.53 -2.55 13.86
N ILE A 196 -2.83 -2.82 13.76
CA ILE A 196 -3.34 -4.05 13.14
C ILE A 196 -3.06 -4.05 11.64
N ILE A 197 -3.49 -3.00 10.91
CA ILE A 197 -3.34 -2.91 9.45
C ILE A 197 -1.87 -2.79 9.07
N GLY A 198 -1.05 -2.08 9.84
CA GLY A 198 0.40 -2.02 9.64
C GLY A 198 1.06 -3.40 9.76
N ALA A 199 0.68 -4.19 10.77
CA ALA A 199 1.18 -5.57 10.92
C ALA A 199 0.74 -6.48 9.77
N VAL A 200 -0.53 -6.37 9.35
CA VAL A 200 -1.05 -7.11 8.19
C VAL A 200 -0.31 -6.72 6.91
N ALA A 201 -0.15 -5.42 6.65
CA ALA A 201 0.55 -4.90 5.47
C ALA A 201 2.02 -5.33 5.46
N LYS A 202 2.72 -5.26 6.60
CA LYS A 202 4.09 -5.76 6.74
C LYS A 202 4.18 -7.23 6.30
N ASN A 203 3.33 -8.08 6.88
CA ASN A 203 3.37 -9.51 6.59
C ASN A 203 2.93 -9.81 5.15
N LEU A 204 2.03 -9.02 4.57
CA LEU A 204 1.62 -9.08 3.17
C LEU A 204 2.76 -8.72 2.20
N LEU A 205 3.63 -7.79 2.60
CA LEU A 205 4.79 -7.37 1.82
C LEU A 205 6.01 -8.29 2.00
N ASP A 206 6.01 -9.16 3.02
CA ASP A 206 7.07 -10.16 3.24
C ASP A 206 6.87 -11.40 2.35
N LEU A 207 7.20 -11.23 1.06
CA LEU A 207 7.01 -12.23 0.02
C LEU A 207 7.77 -13.55 0.28
N THR A 208 8.77 -13.55 1.17
CA THR A 208 9.55 -14.74 1.52
C THR A 208 8.73 -15.77 2.31
N ARG A 209 7.66 -15.32 2.99
CA ARG A 209 6.75 -16.18 3.76
C ARG A 209 5.81 -17.04 2.91
N TYR A 210 5.62 -16.65 1.66
CA TYR A 210 4.64 -17.27 0.77
C TYR A 210 5.29 -18.34 -0.11
N ASN A 211 4.54 -19.41 -0.37
CA ASN A 211 4.95 -20.37 -1.39
C ASN A 211 4.79 -19.77 -2.80
N SER A 212 5.28 -20.47 -3.82
CA SER A 212 5.27 -19.97 -5.21
C SER A 212 3.85 -19.71 -5.76
N GLU A 213 2.87 -20.51 -5.37
CA GLU A 213 1.47 -20.35 -5.79
C GLU A 213 0.84 -19.11 -5.14
N GLN A 214 1.01 -18.95 -3.83
CA GLN A 214 0.54 -17.77 -3.09
C GLN A 214 1.16 -16.48 -3.65
N ARG A 215 2.47 -16.48 -3.95
CA ARG A 215 3.14 -15.33 -4.58
C ARG A 215 2.57 -15.00 -5.95
N GLU A 216 2.26 -16.01 -6.76
CA GLU A 216 1.67 -15.82 -8.08
C GLU A 216 0.23 -15.28 -7.98
N ASN A 217 -0.58 -15.84 -7.08
CA ASN A 217 -1.93 -15.35 -6.79
C ASN A 217 -1.91 -13.88 -6.34
N LEU A 218 -1.04 -13.52 -5.39
CA LEU A 218 -0.88 -12.14 -4.92
C LEU A 218 -0.49 -11.20 -6.07
N ALA A 219 0.52 -11.58 -6.87
CA ALA A 219 0.96 -10.80 -8.03
C ALA A 219 -0.18 -10.58 -9.04
N PHE A 220 -0.99 -11.62 -9.28
CA PHE A 220 -2.08 -11.55 -10.24
C PHE A 220 -3.22 -10.68 -9.74
N THR A 221 -3.59 -10.81 -8.46
CA THR A 221 -4.59 -9.96 -7.83
C THR A 221 -4.13 -8.50 -7.80
N LEU A 222 -2.86 -8.21 -7.50
CA LEU A 222 -2.31 -6.84 -7.57
C LEU A 222 -2.48 -6.22 -8.96
N VAL A 223 -2.10 -6.95 -10.01
CA VAL A 223 -2.23 -6.49 -11.40
C VAL A 223 -3.69 -6.22 -11.75
N GLU A 224 -4.60 -7.11 -11.35
CA GLU A 224 -6.02 -6.96 -11.62
C GLU A 224 -6.61 -5.72 -10.93
N GLN A 225 -6.35 -5.54 -9.62
CA GLN A 225 -6.87 -4.39 -8.88
C GLN A 225 -6.25 -3.07 -9.36
N TYR A 226 -4.97 -3.07 -9.74
CA TYR A 226 -4.29 -1.89 -10.30
C TYR A 226 -4.85 -1.48 -11.67
N LYS A 227 -5.17 -2.44 -12.54
CA LYS A 227 -5.78 -2.16 -13.85
C LYS A 227 -7.25 -1.75 -13.77
N LYS A 228 -7.95 -2.10 -12.69
CA LYS A 228 -9.33 -1.67 -12.42
C LYS A 228 -9.40 -0.29 -11.76
N ASP A 229 -8.28 0.44 -11.69
CA ASP A 229 -8.15 1.74 -11.02
C ASP A 229 -8.53 1.72 -9.53
N ARG A 230 -8.47 0.54 -8.90
CA ARG A 230 -8.76 0.39 -7.46
C ARG A 230 -7.50 0.53 -6.59
N ILE A 231 -6.33 0.42 -7.20
CA ILE A 231 -5.06 0.84 -6.62
C ILE A 231 -4.59 2.05 -7.40
N PHE A 232 -4.58 3.23 -6.76
CA PHE A 232 -4.03 4.42 -7.37
C PHE A 232 -2.57 4.60 -6.97
N ILE A 233 -1.71 4.87 -7.94
CA ILE A 233 -0.29 5.12 -7.72
C ILE A 233 0.10 6.45 -8.32
N ARG A 234 0.54 7.38 -7.46
CA ARG A 234 1.13 8.67 -7.89
C ARG A 234 2.60 8.48 -8.25
N LYS A 235 3.13 9.23 -9.23
CA LYS A 235 4.53 9.12 -9.71
C LYS A 235 4.88 7.68 -10.16
N LYS A 236 4.09 7.15 -11.11
CA LYS A 236 4.34 5.86 -11.75
C LYS A 236 5.67 5.91 -12.50
N ASN A 237 6.56 4.95 -12.25
CA ASN A 237 7.72 4.75 -13.09
C ASN A 237 7.34 4.01 -14.39
N THR A 238 8.29 3.88 -15.32
CA THR A 238 8.05 3.25 -16.62
C THR A 238 7.52 1.81 -16.52
N VAL A 239 7.96 1.03 -15.52
CA VAL A 239 7.49 -0.35 -15.31
C VAL A 239 6.04 -0.37 -14.86
N LEU A 240 5.65 0.49 -13.92
CA LEU A 240 4.27 0.61 -13.46
C LEU A 240 3.33 1.15 -14.56
N ILE A 241 3.84 2.00 -15.46
CA ILE A 241 3.11 2.44 -16.66
C ILE A 241 2.93 1.26 -17.62
N MET A 242 3.98 0.48 -17.87
CA MET A 242 3.90 -0.72 -18.73
C MET A 242 2.89 -1.74 -18.18
N VAL A 243 2.97 -2.07 -16.89
CA VAL A 243 2.02 -2.98 -16.23
C VAL A 243 0.59 -2.46 -16.35
N TYR A 244 0.37 -1.14 -16.31
CA TYR A 244 -0.96 -0.56 -16.45
C TYR A 244 -1.54 -0.75 -17.86
N TYR A 245 -0.77 -0.43 -18.91
CA TYR A 245 -1.28 -0.41 -20.30
C TYR A 245 -1.14 -1.71 -21.09
N LEU A 246 -0.20 -2.60 -20.74
CA LEU A 246 -0.01 -3.86 -21.48
C LEU A 246 -1.18 -4.83 -21.25
N PRO A 247 -1.42 -5.79 -22.16
CA PRO A 247 -2.37 -6.87 -21.92
C PRO A 247 -2.14 -7.55 -20.56
N GLU A 248 -3.23 -7.99 -19.92
CA GLU A 248 -3.21 -8.52 -18.56
C GLU A 248 -2.24 -9.69 -18.40
N PHE A 249 -2.22 -10.62 -19.37
CA PHE A 249 -1.31 -11.77 -19.34
C PHE A 249 0.17 -11.35 -19.35
N ILE A 250 0.54 -10.28 -20.06
CA ILE A 250 1.93 -9.76 -20.08
C ILE A 250 2.24 -9.08 -18.75
N SER A 251 1.30 -8.27 -18.26
CA SER A 251 1.42 -7.54 -16.99
C SER A 251 1.64 -8.50 -15.82
N LYS A 252 0.85 -9.59 -15.77
CA LYS A 252 0.98 -10.69 -14.81
C LYS A 252 2.36 -11.35 -14.87
N ARG A 253 2.93 -11.55 -16.06
CA ARG A 253 4.28 -12.11 -16.23
C ARG A 253 5.38 -11.16 -15.74
N ILE A 254 5.26 -9.86 -16.01
CA ILE A 254 6.21 -8.84 -15.53
C ILE A 254 6.25 -8.83 -14.00
N VAL A 255 5.08 -8.76 -13.35
CA VAL A 255 4.99 -8.72 -11.89
C VAL A 255 5.43 -10.05 -11.28
N SER A 256 5.04 -11.20 -11.84
CA SER A 256 5.50 -12.52 -11.38
C SER A 256 7.03 -12.65 -11.48
N PHE A 257 7.63 -12.15 -12.56
CA PHE A 257 9.09 -12.13 -12.71
C PHE A 257 9.76 -11.25 -11.64
N ALA A 258 9.22 -10.06 -11.38
CA ALA A 258 9.74 -9.17 -10.34
C ALA A 258 9.64 -9.81 -8.95
N VAL A 259 8.48 -10.38 -8.60
CA VAL A 259 8.26 -11.09 -7.33
C VAL A 259 9.25 -12.24 -7.14
N ARG A 260 9.54 -13.02 -8.19
CA ARG A 260 10.54 -14.11 -8.13
C ARG A 260 11.98 -13.63 -7.97
N ARG A 261 12.30 -12.38 -8.33
CA ARG A 261 13.65 -11.82 -8.17
C ARG A 261 13.93 -11.25 -6.78
N ILE A 262 12.89 -10.87 -6.05
CA ILE A 262 12.99 -10.25 -4.72
C ILE A 262 13.26 -11.31 -3.63
N VAL A 263 12.70 -12.52 -3.83
CA VAL A 263 12.88 -13.69 -2.96
C VAL A 263 14.18 -14.41 -3.30
#